data_AF-A0ABD2T7S7-F1
#
_entry.id   AF-A0ABD2T7S7-F1
#
_cell.length_a   1.000
_cell.length_b   1.000
_cell.length_c   1.000
_cell.angle_alpha   90.00
_cell.angle_beta   90.00
_cell.angle_gamma   90.00
#
_symmetry.space_group_name_H-M   'P 1'
#
loop_
_entity.id
_entity.type
_entity.pdbx_description
1 polymer ?
#
loop_
_entity_poly.entity_id
_entity_poly.type
_entity_poly.pdbx_seq_one_letter_code
_entity_poly.pdbx_strand_id
1 'polypeptide(L)'
;DSNESEEQSKRTRGPTMMHSGWGKDGGNLHIELNEHGQVIGSEGTRLSSKLGVLARNGILAPLNHKDWRLVPSMYKDRIWAHIKENTDATDDMKRILMMSFGSKWKESKHEAKTIGYDPYNTDIERLAHCPDRVEEDQWRSLVHYWSSKEAKANMIKKTGTTVIGTNKKKWNFQGN
;
A
#
# COMPACT_ATOMS: atom_id res chain seq x y z
N ASP A 1 -3.03 -4.74 -47.30
CA ASP A 1 -3.38 -5.45 -46.06
C ASP A 1 -2.54 -4.96 -44.92
N SER A 2 -3.22 -4.39 -43.93
CA SER A 2 -2.64 -3.78 -42.74
C SER A 2 -2.20 -4.87 -41.76
N ASN A 3 -0.95 -4.81 -41.32
CA ASN A 3 -0.39 -5.69 -40.30
C ASN A 3 -0.73 -5.11 -38.92
N GLU A 4 -1.75 -5.66 -38.26
CA GLU A 4 -2.20 -5.29 -36.92
C GLU A 4 -1.34 -6.06 -35.90
N SER A 5 -0.35 -5.37 -35.34
CA SER A 5 0.49 -5.92 -34.27
C SER A 5 -0.25 -5.81 -32.95
N GLU A 6 -0.97 -6.87 -32.56
CA GLU A 6 -1.54 -7.01 -31.22
C GLU A 6 -0.42 -7.04 -30.17
N GLU A 7 -0.36 -5.99 -29.34
CA GLU A 7 0.57 -5.85 -28.25
C GLU A 7 0.15 -6.76 -27.08
N GLN A 8 0.71 -7.98 -27.04
CA GLN A 8 0.47 -8.92 -25.94
C GLN A 8 1.02 -8.35 -24.61
N SER A 9 0.13 -7.84 -23.77
CA SER A 9 0.49 -7.42 -22.41
C SER A 9 1.07 -8.60 -21.61
N LYS A 10 2.24 -8.39 -21.01
CA LYS A 10 2.90 -9.39 -20.16
C LYS A 10 2.04 -9.67 -18.93
N ARG A 11 1.74 -10.94 -18.66
CA ARG A 11 1.10 -11.37 -17.40
C ARG A 11 1.97 -10.96 -16.22
N THR A 12 1.57 -9.91 -15.52
CA THR A 12 2.13 -9.56 -14.21
C THR A 12 1.59 -10.54 -13.17
N ARG A 13 2.44 -10.93 -12.21
CA ARG A 13 1.99 -11.79 -11.10
C ARG A 13 0.99 -11.01 -10.24
N GLY A 14 -0.16 -11.61 -9.98
CA GLY A 14 -1.13 -11.07 -9.04
C GLY A 14 -0.58 -11.03 -7.60
N PRO A 15 -1.21 -10.27 -6.70
CA PRO A 15 -0.72 -10.14 -5.33
C PRO A 15 -0.70 -11.47 -4.57
N THR A 16 0.29 -11.66 -3.69
CA THR A 16 0.38 -12.85 -2.82
C THR A 16 -0.89 -13.07 -1.99
N MET A 17 -1.41 -14.30 -2.03
CA MET A 17 -2.51 -14.77 -1.18
C MET A 17 -1.96 -15.53 0.02
N MET A 18 -2.68 -15.48 1.15
CA MET A 18 -2.28 -16.19 2.37
C MET A 18 -2.79 -17.63 2.34
N HIS A 19 -1.88 -18.59 2.14
CA HIS A 19 -2.09 -20.00 2.47
C HIS A 19 -1.94 -20.21 3.99
N SER A 20 -2.54 -21.28 4.53
CA SER A 20 -2.49 -21.65 5.95
C SER A 20 -1.06 -21.73 6.47
N GLY A 21 -0.83 -21.18 7.68
CA GLY A 21 0.48 -21.17 8.33
C GLY A 21 1.46 -20.13 7.79
N TRP A 22 2.43 -19.71 8.60
CA TRP A 22 3.46 -18.75 8.19
C TRP A 22 4.77 -19.45 7.81
N GLY A 23 5.08 -20.57 8.45
CA GLY A 23 6.23 -21.42 8.19
C GLY A 23 6.20 -22.12 6.82
N LYS A 24 7.27 -22.87 6.53
CA LYS A 24 7.38 -23.69 5.30
C LYS A 24 6.44 -24.88 5.29
N ASP A 25 6.24 -25.46 6.46
CA ASP A 25 5.42 -26.62 6.79
C ASP A 25 3.97 -26.25 7.15
N GLY A 26 3.63 -24.96 7.15
CA GLY A 26 2.33 -24.48 7.61
C GLY A 26 2.26 -24.21 9.13
N GLY A 27 3.38 -24.31 9.85
CA GLY A 27 3.49 -23.94 11.25
C GLY A 27 3.85 -22.47 11.48
N ASN A 28 4.47 -22.19 12.63
CA ASN A 28 4.98 -20.86 12.96
C ASN A 28 6.26 -20.56 12.18
N LEU A 29 6.46 -19.29 11.86
CA LEU A 29 7.66 -18.80 11.20
C LEU A 29 8.73 -18.45 12.23
N HIS A 30 9.89 -19.10 12.13
CA HIS A 30 11.07 -18.79 12.94
C HIS A 30 11.69 -17.45 12.53
N ILE A 31 11.89 -16.55 13.50
CA ILE A 31 12.43 -15.21 13.28
C ILE A 31 13.78 -15.07 13.99
N GLU A 32 14.84 -15.09 13.19
CA GLU A 32 16.19 -14.73 13.63
C GLU A 32 16.60 -13.40 13.00
N LEU A 33 17.02 -12.44 13.82
CA LEU A 33 17.45 -11.12 13.38
C LEU A 33 18.97 -11.02 13.39
N ASN A 34 19.55 -10.45 12.33
CA ASN A 34 20.97 -10.08 12.31
C ASN A 34 21.24 -8.80 13.15
N GLU A 35 22.50 -8.39 13.23
CA GLU A 35 22.94 -7.17 13.95
C GLU A 35 22.29 -5.87 13.46
N HIS A 36 21.69 -5.88 12.26
CA HIS A 36 20.96 -4.76 11.68
C HIS A 36 19.44 -4.87 11.86
N GLY A 37 18.95 -5.87 12.59
CA GLY A 37 17.52 -6.10 12.80
C GLY A 37 16.79 -6.62 11.56
N GLN A 38 17.49 -7.29 10.65
CA GLN A 38 16.90 -7.91 9.46
C GLN A 38 16.74 -9.42 9.68
N VAL A 39 15.63 -9.99 9.23
CA VAL A 39 15.42 -11.44 9.29
C VAL A 39 16.36 -12.15 8.34
N ILE A 40 17.04 -13.18 8.83
CA ILE A 40 18.05 -13.92 8.08
C ILE A 40 17.39 -14.86 7.06
N GLY A 41 17.95 -14.91 5.85
CA GLY A 41 17.61 -15.90 4.83
C GLY A 41 16.20 -15.80 4.23
N SER A 42 15.67 -16.94 3.77
CA SER A 42 14.38 -17.00 3.06
C SER A 42 13.17 -16.63 3.94
N GLU A 43 13.32 -16.74 5.25
CA GLU A 43 12.25 -16.45 6.21
C GLU A 43 11.93 -14.95 6.25
N GLY A 44 12.91 -14.08 5.96
CA GLY A 44 12.66 -12.63 5.83
C GLY A 44 11.73 -12.28 4.67
N THR A 45 11.91 -12.91 3.52
CA THR A 45 11.00 -12.75 2.36
C THR A 45 9.61 -13.27 2.67
N ARG A 46 9.53 -14.39 3.39
CA ARG A 46 8.26 -15.00 3.82
C ARG A 46 7.51 -14.11 4.81
N LEU A 47 8.21 -13.61 5.83
CA LEU A 47 7.69 -12.63 6.77
C LEU A 47 7.17 -11.40 6.03
N SER A 48 7.99 -10.79 5.18
CA SER A 48 7.62 -9.59 4.41
C SER A 48 6.35 -9.81 3.58
N SER A 49 6.21 -10.98 2.96
CA SER A 49 5.01 -11.36 2.21
C SER A 49 3.78 -11.49 3.11
N LYS A 50 3.91 -12.13 4.29
CA LYS A 50 2.81 -12.30 5.25
C LYS A 50 2.39 -10.97 5.86
N LEU A 51 3.34 -10.12 6.26
CA LEU A 51 3.06 -8.75 6.73
C LEU A 51 2.35 -7.93 5.64
N GLY A 52 2.75 -8.08 4.38
CA GLY A 52 2.08 -7.43 3.25
C GLY A 52 0.64 -7.89 3.04
N VAL A 53 0.30 -9.15 3.34
CA VAL A 53 -1.10 -9.61 3.31
C VAL A 53 -1.91 -8.96 4.42
N LEU A 54 -1.38 -8.95 5.65
CA LEU A 54 -2.06 -8.34 6.80
C LEU A 54 -2.26 -6.83 6.59
N ALA A 55 -1.26 -6.13 6.05
CA ALA A 55 -1.31 -4.71 5.79
C ALA A 55 -2.39 -4.30 4.78
N ARG A 56 -2.80 -5.22 3.90
CA ARG A 56 -3.90 -5.04 2.94
C ARG A 56 -5.28 -5.32 3.52
N ASN A 57 -5.38 -5.89 4.72
CA ASN A 57 -6.66 -6.13 5.37
C ASN A 57 -7.14 -4.82 6.05
N GLY A 58 -8.10 -4.13 5.42
CA GLY A 58 -8.61 -2.85 5.91
C GLY A 58 -9.25 -2.91 7.29
N ILE A 59 -9.78 -4.05 7.73
CA ILE A 59 -10.36 -4.24 9.07
C ILE A 59 -9.25 -4.32 10.13
N LEU A 60 -8.16 -5.03 9.83
CA LEU A 60 -7.03 -5.17 10.74
C LEU A 60 -6.11 -3.94 10.74
N ALA A 61 -5.89 -3.35 9.56
CA ALA A 61 -4.93 -2.30 9.31
C ALA A 61 -5.59 -1.14 8.52
N PRO A 62 -6.41 -0.31 9.18
CA PRO A 62 -7.21 0.71 8.51
C PRO A 62 -6.34 1.74 7.75
N LEU A 63 -6.69 2.00 6.49
CA LEU A 63 -5.95 2.87 5.59
C LEU A 63 -6.35 4.35 5.72
N ASN A 64 -7.50 4.65 6.33
CA ASN A 64 -8.06 6.00 6.45
C ASN A 64 -7.26 6.96 7.37
N HIS A 65 -6.20 6.50 8.04
CA HIS A 65 -5.29 7.35 8.80
C HIS A 65 -4.22 8.01 7.92
N LYS A 66 -3.87 9.27 8.16
CA LYS A 66 -2.89 10.02 7.33
C LYS A 66 -1.47 9.41 7.38
N ASP A 67 -1.07 8.87 8.53
CA ASP A 67 0.26 8.34 8.79
C ASP A 67 0.17 7.11 9.72
N TRP A 68 1.04 6.13 9.55
CA TRP A 68 1.14 4.93 10.41
C TRP A 68 1.30 5.28 11.90
N ARG A 69 2.00 6.38 12.20
CA ARG A 69 2.17 6.88 13.57
C ARG A 69 0.84 7.26 14.21
N LEU A 70 -0.15 7.68 13.42
CA LEU A 70 -1.48 8.10 13.86
C LEU A 70 -2.49 6.95 13.95
N VAL A 71 -2.14 5.74 13.48
CA VAL A 71 -2.99 4.56 13.65
C VAL A 71 -3.11 4.24 15.15
N PRO A 72 -4.33 4.08 15.71
CA PRO A 72 -4.54 3.79 17.12
C PRO A 72 -3.79 2.55 17.60
N SER A 73 -3.39 2.56 18.88
CA SER A 73 -2.68 1.44 19.53
C SER A 73 -3.47 0.14 19.45
N MET A 74 -4.80 0.20 19.59
CA MET A 74 -5.68 -0.98 19.48
C MET A 74 -5.42 -1.82 18.21
N TYR A 75 -5.28 -1.18 17.05
CA TYR A 75 -4.96 -1.88 15.80
C TYR A 75 -3.54 -2.43 15.81
N LYS A 76 -2.58 -1.62 16.28
CA LYS A 76 -1.17 -2.03 16.40
C LYS A 76 -0.98 -3.23 17.33
N ASP A 77 -1.74 -3.29 18.42
CA ASP A 77 -1.68 -4.38 19.38
C ASP A 77 -2.35 -5.65 18.85
N ARG A 78 -3.46 -5.52 18.11
CA ARG A 78 -4.07 -6.67 17.39
C ARG A 78 -3.14 -7.22 16.31
N ILE A 79 -2.50 -6.35 15.54
CA ILE A 79 -1.49 -6.75 14.54
C ILE A 79 -0.32 -7.45 15.22
N TRP A 80 0.16 -6.92 16.35
CA TRP A 80 1.25 -7.53 17.11
C TRP A 80 0.87 -8.91 17.65
N ALA A 81 -0.34 -9.06 18.20
CA ALA A 81 -0.86 -10.35 18.65
C ALA A 81 -0.89 -11.37 17.50
N HIS A 82 -1.39 -10.97 16.34
CA HIS A 82 -1.45 -11.84 15.17
C HIS A 82 -0.04 -12.26 14.68
N ILE A 83 0.94 -11.36 14.74
CA ILE A 83 2.34 -11.70 14.43
C ILE A 83 2.84 -12.74 15.43
N LYS A 84 2.68 -12.50 16.75
CA LYS A 84 3.15 -13.43 17.80
C LYS A 84 2.49 -14.81 17.74
N GLU A 85 1.22 -14.89 17.36
CA GLU A 85 0.52 -16.17 17.22
C GLU A 85 1.12 -17.04 16.10
N ASN A 86 1.72 -16.41 15.08
CA ASN A 86 2.19 -17.09 13.88
C ASN A 86 3.73 -17.13 13.74
N THR A 87 4.45 -16.57 14.71
CA THR A 87 5.92 -16.58 14.75
C THR A 87 6.39 -17.01 16.14
N ASP A 88 7.70 -17.08 16.33
CA ASP A 88 8.33 -17.20 17.65
C ASP A 88 8.97 -15.87 18.11
N ALA A 89 8.47 -14.75 17.57
CA ALA A 89 9.01 -13.43 17.86
C ALA A 89 8.85 -13.06 19.34
N THR A 90 9.93 -12.57 19.95
CA THR A 90 9.93 -12.04 21.31
C THR A 90 9.47 -10.58 21.35
N ASP A 91 9.12 -10.08 22.53
CA ASP A 91 8.67 -8.68 22.68
C ASP A 91 9.79 -7.66 22.34
N ASP A 92 11.06 -8.01 22.47
CA ASP A 92 12.20 -7.17 22.04
C ASP A 92 12.20 -6.95 20.51
N MET A 93 11.67 -7.90 19.74
CA MET A 93 11.55 -7.79 18.28
C MET A 93 10.37 -6.91 17.85
N LYS A 94 9.43 -6.58 18.76
CA LYS A 94 8.20 -5.84 18.46
C LYS A 94 8.47 -4.57 17.66
N ARG A 95 9.47 -3.78 18.09
CA ARG A 95 9.81 -2.51 17.44
C ARG A 95 10.15 -2.71 15.96
N ILE A 96 11.05 -3.65 15.66
CA ILE A 96 11.56 -3.91 14.31
C ILE A 96 10.45 -4.46 13.40
N LEU A 97 9.69 -5.43 13.89
CA LEU A 97 8.60 -6.05 13.13
C LEU A 97 7.46 -5.04 12.86
N MET A 98 7.13 -4.20 13.84
CA MET A 98 6.09 -3.16 13.67
C MET A 98 6.55 -2.00 12.79
N MET A 99 7.85 -1.70 12.74
CA MET A 99 8.40 -0.78 11.74
C MET A 99 8.27 -1.36 10.32
N SER A 100 8.60 -2.64 10.15
CA SER A 100 8.46 -3.35 8.88
C SER A 100 7.00 -3.41 8.42
N PHE A 101 6.09 -3.71 9.34
CA PHE A 101 4.64 -3.66 9.08
C PHE A 101 4.19 -2.26 8.66
N GLY A 102 4.64 -1.22 9.35
CA GLY A 102 4.31 0.17 9.01
C GLY A 102 4.74 0.56 7.59
N SER A 103 5.86 0.03 7.11
CA SER A 103 6.27 0.19 5.70
C SER A 103 5.31 -0.52 4.75
N LYS A 104 4.90 -1.76 5.05
CA LYS A 104 3.91 -2.50 4.25
C LYS A 104 2.54 -1.84 4.21
N TRP A 105 2.09 -1.26 5.33
CA TRP A 105 0.86 -0.47 5.37
C TRP A 105 0.95 0.77 4.46
N LYS A 106 2.09 1.46 4.44
CA LYS A 106 2.31 2.60 3.53
C LYS A 106 2.33 2.16 2.06
N GLU A 107 2.98 1.04 1.75
CA GLU A 107 3.00 0.43 0.41
C GLU A 107 1.56 0.11 -0.05
N SER A 108 0.75 -0.55 0.80
CA SER A 108 -0.65 -0.86 0.49
C SER A 108 -1.49 0.40 0.27
N LYS A 109 -1.30 1.44 1.08
CA LYS A 109 -1.98 2.72 0.90
C LYS A 109 -1.58 3.42 -0.40
N HIS A 110 -0.31 3.32 -0.78
CA HIS A 110 0.18 3.85 -2.04
C HIS A 110 -0.41 3.08 -3.23
N GLU A 111 -0.41 1.75 -3.17
CA GLU A 111 -1.02 0.88 -4.20
C GLU A 111 -2.50 1.25 -4.43
N ALA A 112 -3.27 1.39 -3.35
CA ALA A 112 -4.66 1.84 -3.42
C ALA A 112 -4.81 3.20 -4.14
N LYS A 113 -3.91 4.16 -3.85
CA LYS A 113 -3.90 5.47 -4.53
C LYS A 113 -3.58 5.34 -6.01
N THR A 114 -2.58 4.55 -6.38
CA THR A 114 -2.18 4.37 -7.78
C THR A 114 -3.24 3.67 -8.62
N ILE A 115 -4.04 2.80 -8.01
CA ILE A 115 -5.11 2.05 -8.70
C ILE A 115 -6.38 2.89 -8.79
N GLY A 116 -6.87 3.42 -7.66
CA GLY A 116 -8.21 4.01 -7.60
C GLY A 116 -8.25 5.54 -7.64
N TYR A 117 -7.14 6.24 -7.40
CA TYR A 117 -7.15 7.70 -7.28
C TYR A 117 -6.42 8.40 -8.43
N ASP A 118 -5.16 8.02 -8.69
CA ASP A 118 -4.29 8.70 -9.66
C ASP A 118 -4.78 8.62 -11.12
N PRO A 119 -5.44 7.54 -11.58
CA PRO A 119 -5.94 7.46 -12.97
C PRO A 119 -7.14 8.38 -13.27
N TYR A 120 -7.78 8.95 -12.25
CA TYR A 120 -9.06 9.67 -12.40
C TYR A 120 -8.95 11.14 -12.00
N ASN A 121 -9.73 11.98 -12.68
CA ASN A 121 -9.66 13.44 -12.52
C ASN A 121 -10.71 13.99 -11.57
N THR A 122 -11.84 13.29 -11.44
CA THR A 122 -12.96 13.72 -10.60
C THR A 122 -13.14 12.82 -9.38
N ASP A 123 -13.64 13.38 -8.28
CA ASP A 123 -13.93 12.58 -7.09
C ASP A 123 -15.08 11.60 -7.31
N ILE A 124 -16.01 11.91 -8.23
CA ILE A 124 -17.08 10.98 -8.63
C ILE A 124 -16.49 9.71 -9.25
N GLU A 125 -15.58 9.85 -10.22
CA GLU A 125 -14.90 8.72 -10.84
C GLU A 125 -14.07 7.94 -9.82
N ARG A 126 -13.32 8.63 -8.94
CA ARG A 126 -12.49 7.99 -7.91
C ARG A 126 -13.32 7.16 -6.93
N LEU A 127 -14.45 7.70 -6.49
CA LEU A 127 -15.37 6.98 -5.59
C LEU A 127 -15.98 5.75 -6.26
N ALA A 128 -16.23 5.80 -7.57
CA ALA A 128 -16.72 4.65 -8.34
C ALA A 128 -15.65 3.57 -8.57
N HIS A 129 -14.36 3.91 -8.49
CA HIS A 129 -13.23 2.99 -8.70
C HIS A 129 -12.51 2.67 -7.39
N CYS A 130 -13.27 2.22 -6.40
CA CYS A 130 -12.71 1.68 -5.16
C CYS A 130 -11.91 0.39 -5.46
N PRO A 131 -10.63 0.29 -5.08
CA PRO A 131 -9.88 -0.95 -5.24
C PRO A 131 -10.49 -2.09 -4.40
N ASP A 132 -10.54 -3.31 -4.95
CA ASP A 132 -11.20 -4.49 -4.36
C ASP A 132 -10.85 -4.81 -2.89
N ARG A 133 -9.67 -4.38 -2.42
CA ARG A 133 -9.13 -4.70 -1.09
C ARG A 133 -9.17 -3.53 -0.11
N VAL A 134 -9.90 -2.47 -0.45
CA VAL A 134 -10.07 -1.31 0.40
C VAL A 134 -11.53 -1.21 0.79
N GLU A 135 -11.80 -1.10 2.10
CA GLU A 135 -13.15 -0.89 2.61
C GLU A 135 -13.72 0.44 2.07
N GLU A 136 -14.97 0.42 1.63
CA GLU A 136 -15.58 1.52 0.87
C GLU A 136 -15.61 2.85 1.67
N ASP A 137 -15.91 2.78 2.96
CA ASP A 137 -15.92 3.91 3.90
C ASP A 137 -14.49 4.44 4.18
N GLN A 138 -13.49 3.56 4.19
CA GLN A 138 -12.09 3.98 4.23
C GLN A 138 -11.69 4.66 2.91
N TRP A 139 -12.13 4.12 1.78
CA TRP A 139 -11.87 4.68 0.46
C TRP A 139 -12.46 6.08 0.30
N ARG A 140 -13.72 6.28 0.67
CA ARG A 140 -14.37 7.61 0.71
C ARG A 140 -13.54 8.63 1.49
N SER A 141 -13.07 8.23 2.68
CA SER A 141 -12.23 9.07 3.54
C SER A 141 -10.90 9.42 2.88
N LEU A 142 -10.30 8.46 2.18
CA LEU A 142 -9.03 8.63 1.46
C LEU A 142 -9.17 9.58 0.26
N VAL A 143 -10.20 9.40 -0.57
CA VAL A 143 -10.47 10.28 -1.72
C VAL A 143 -10.65 11.71 -1.25
N HIS A 144 -11.49 11.93 -0.23
CA HIS A 144 -11.69 13.26 0.35
C HIS A 144 -10.38 13.86 0.87
N TYR A 145 -9.56 13.07 1.57
CA TYR A 145 -8.26 13.52 2.06
C TYR A 145 -7.30 13.89 0.92
N TRP A 146 -7.12 13.04 -0.08
CA TRP A 146 -6.17 13.30 -1.17
C TRP A 146 -6.61 14.45 -2.09
N SER A 147 -7.92 14.69 -2.19
CA SER A 147 -8.47 15.84 -2.92
C SER A 147 -8.34 17.17 -2.17
N SER A 148 -8.07 17.13 -0.86
CA SER A 148 -7.91 18.31 -0.01
C SER A 148 -6.71 19.18 -0.42
N LYS A 149 -6.82 20.49 -0.13
CA LYS A 149 -5.73 21.45 -0.35
C LYS A 149 -4.48 21.09 0.47
N GLU A 150 -4.66 20.55 1.68
CA GLU A 150 -3.57 20.14 2.56
C GLU A 150 -2.71 19.04 1.91
N ALA A 151 -3.35 17.99 1.38
CA ALA A 151 -2.64 16.88 0.74
C ALA A 151 -1.88 17.35 -0.52
N LYS A 152 -2.51 18.20 -1.34
CA LYS A 152 -1.88 18.80 -2.53
C LYS A 152 -0.68 19.68 -2.16
N ALA A 153 -0.79 20.52 -1.12
CA ALA A 153 0.31 21.35 -0.65
C ALA A 153 1.48 20.51 -0.09
N ASN A 154 1.20 19.42 0.62
CA ASN A 154 2.23 18.51 1.12
C ASN A 154 2.96 17.75 0.01
N MET A 155 2.28 17.45 -1.11
CA MET A 155 2.92 16.87 -2.29
C MET A 155 3.90 17.86 -2.94
N ILE A 156 3.49 19.12 -3.13
CA ILE A 156 4.31 20.20 -3.71
C ILE A 156 5.59 20.44 -2.87
N LYS A 157 5.46 20.44 -1.54
CA LYS A 157 6.62 20.58 -0.63
C LYS A 157 7.63 19.43 -0.75
N LYS A 158 7.17 18.21 -1.07
CA LYS A 158 8.02 17.03 -1.21
C LYS A 158 8.69 16.92 -2.59
N THR A 159 8.01 17.36 -3.65
CA THR A 159 8.52 17.27 -5.03
C THR A 159 9.21 18.54 -5.52
N GLY A 160 9.25 19.61 -4.71
CA GLY A 160 9.80 20.91 -5.10
C GLY A 160 9.10 21.56 -6.30
N THR A 161 7.96 21.02 -6.74
CA THR A 161 7.31 21.40 -8.00
C THR A 161 6.03 22.16 -7.71
N THR A 162 6.07 23.49 -7.88
CA THR A 162 4.89 24.35 -7.91
C THR A 162 4.06 24.04 -9.15
N VAL A 163 2.96 23.30 -9.01
CA VAL A 163 2.00 23.12 -10.12
C VAL A 163 1.12 24.37 -10.20
N ILE A 164 1.57 25.38 -10.95
CA ILE A 164 0.69 26.44 -11.44
C ILE A 164 -0.22 25.79 -12.48
N GLY A 165 -1.54 25.88 -12.28
CA GLY A 165 -2.55 25.21 -13.11
C GLY A 165 -2.32 25.44 -14.60
N THR A 166 -2.05 24.38 -15.34
CA THR A 166 -1.96 24.42 -16.79
C THR A 166 -3.36 24.34 -17.38
N ASN A 167 -3.92 25.51 -17.64
CA ASN A 167 -5.01 25.67 -18.59
C ASN A 167 -4.48 25.22 -19.97
N LYS A 168 -4.92 24.06 -20.47
CA LYS A 168 -4.58 23.57 -21.82
C LYS A 168 -5.21 24.51 -22.85
N LYS A 169 -4.49 25.56 -23.25
CA LYS A 169 -4.78 26.32 -24.47
C LYS A 169 -4.43 25.42 -25.67
N LYS A 170 -5.45 25.13 -26.47
CA LYS A 170 -5.33 24.52 -27.80
C LYS A 170 -4.40 25.37 -28.67
N TRP A 171 -3.41 24.76 -29.30
CA TRP A 171 -2.69 25.34 -30.43
C TRP A 171 -3.21 24.64 -31.69
N ASN A 172 -3.94 25.40 -32.52
CA ASN A 172 -4.20 25.03 -33.91
C ASN A 172 -2.98 25.46 -34.73
N PHE A 173 -2.44 24.54 -35.54
CA PHE A 173 -1.48 24.87 -36.58
C PHE A 173 -2.21 24.76 -37.93
N GLN A 174 -2.47 25.91 -38.57
CA GLN A 174 -2.74 25.98 -40.00
C GLN A 174 -1.42 26.30 -40.68
N GLY A 175 -0.92 25.36 -41.49
CA GLY A 175 0.22 25.59 -42.38
C GLY A 175 -0.29 26.15 -43.71
N ASN A 176 0.32 27.24 -44.15
CA ASN A 176 0.19 27.85 -45.46
C ASN A 176 1.33 27.35 -46.35
#